data_AF-A0A938ZF58-F1
#
_entry.id   AF-A0A938ZF58-F1
#
_cell.length_a   1.000
_cell.length_b   1.000
_cell.length_c   1.000
_cell.angle_alpha   90.00
_cell.angle_beta   90.00
_cell.angle_gamma   90.00
#
_symmetry.space_group_name_H-M   'P 1'
#
loop_
_entity.id
_entity.type
_entity.pdbx_description
1 polymer ?
#
loop_
_entity_poly.entity_id
_entity_poly.type
_entity_poly.pdbx_seq_one_letter_code
_entity_poly.pdbx_strand_id
1 'polypeptide(L)' 'MQQISDRISRLRKNESLEEAVRAMLKYLGELKRPYLTTVEEKLLSLIEKEYGVDDISGFRGMARL' A
#
# COMPACT_ATOMS: atom_id res chain seq x y z
N MET A 1 14.42 -6.99 -22.55
CA MET A 1 14.36 -5.68 -21.85
C MET A 1 13.10 -4.85 -22.15
N GLN A 2 12.35 -5.08 -23.25
CA GLN A 2 11.15 -4.29 -23.60
C GLN A 2 9.88 -4.63 -22.78
N GLN A 3 9.71 -5.88 -22.32
CA GLN A 3 8.48 -6.32 -21.63
C GLN A 3 8.21 -5.62 -20.27
N ILE A 4 9.25 -5.24 -19.52
CA ILE A 4 9.09 -4.51 -18.25
C ILE A 4 8.72 -3.04 -18.54
N SER A 5 9.38 -2.43 -19.53
CA SER A 5 9.06 -1.10 -20.05
C SER A 5 7.59 -1.01 -20.52
N ASP A 6 7.10 -2.03 -21.22
CA ASP A 6 5.71 -2.07 -21.70
C ASP A 6 4.70 -2.25 -20.57
N ARG A 7 5.03 -3.05 -19.55
CA ARG A 7 4.19 -3.22 -18.34
C ARG A 7 4.07 -1.92 -17.55
N ILE A 8 5.17 -1.22 -17.36
CA ILE A 8 5.21 0.08 -16.67
C ILE A 8 4.44 1.13 -17.48
N SER A 9 4.56 1.10 -18.81
CA SER A 9 3.86 2.05 -19.69
C SER A 9 2.35 1.85 -19.74
N ARG A 10 1.86 0.61 -19.59
CA ARG A 10 0.41 0.31 -19.48
C ARG A 10 -0.17 0.70 -18.13
N LEU A 11 0.59 0.50 -17.04
CA LEU A 11 0.19 0.95 -15.69
C LEU A 11 0.13 2.49 -15.62
N ARG A 12 1.07 3.20 -16.25
CA ARG A 12 1.10 4.67 -16.34
C ARG A 12 -0.01 5.29 -17.20
N LYS A 13 -0.65 4.52 -18.06
CA LYS A 13 -1.79 4.97 -18.89
C LYS A 13 -3.14 4.80 -18.20
N ASN A 14 -3.17 4.17 -17.03
CA ASN A 14 -4.39 3.99 -16.23
C ASN A 14 -4.44 5.10 -15.18
N GLU A 15 -5.33 6.07 -15.37
CA GLU A 15 -5.41 7.34 -14.63
C GLU A 15 -5.79 7.23 -13.15
N SER A 16 -5.91 6.04 -12.56
CA SER A 16 -6.25 5.97 -11.14
C SER A 16 -5.56 4.83 -10.43
N LEU A 17 -4.22 4.87 -10.43
CA LEU A 17 -3.43 4.12 -9.45
C LEU A 17 -3.94 4.39 -8.02
N GLU A 18 -4.40 5.61 -7.73
CA GLU A 18 -5.02 5.98 -6.46
C GLU A 18 -6.37 5.27 -6.25
N GLU A 19 -7.24 5.17 -7.26
CA GLU A 19 -8.48 4.38 -7.14
C GLU A 19 -8.17 2.88 -7.01
N ALA A 20 -7.10 2.39 -7.66
CA ALA A 20 -6.67 1.01 -7.51
C ALA A 20 -6.22 0.72 -6.06
N VAL A 21 -5.45 1.63 -5.45
CA VAL A 21 -5.08 1.55 -4.04
C VAL A 21 -6.32 1.62 -3.15
N ARG A 22 -7.24 2.55 -3.40
CA ARG A 22 -8.51 2.67 -2.64
C ARG A 22 -9.38 1.42 -2.75
N ALA A 23 -9.53 0.87 -3.95
CA ALA A 23 -10.31 -0.35 -4.19
C ALA A 23 -9.67 -1.56 -3.51
N MET A 24 -8.33 -1.63 -3.52
CA MET A 24 -7.60 -2.68 -2.83
C MET A 24 -7.74 -2.57 -1.31
N LEU A 25 -7.61 -1.38 -0.73
CA LEU A 25 -7.84 -1.17 0.71
C LEU A 25 -9.28 -1.54 1.11
N LYS A 26 -10.27 -1.20 0.27
CA LYS A 26 -11.65 -1.63 0.47
C LYS A 26 -11.79 -3.16 0.45
N TYR A 27 -11.19 -3.82 -0.55
CA TYR A 27 -11.19 -5.27 -0.64
C TYR A 27 -10.57 -5.94 0.59
N LEU A 28 -9.43 -5.43 1.07
CA LEU A 28 -8.77 -5.94 2.27
C LEU A 28 -9.65 -5.77 3.53
N GLY A 29 -10.36 -4.64 3.65
CA GLY A 29 -11.29 -4.40 4.76
C GLY A 29 -12.54 -5.29 4.76
N GLU A 30 -12.93 -5.83 3.60
CA GLU A 30 -14.09 -6.72 3.45
C GLU A 30 -13.73 -8.22 3.57
N LEU A 31 -12.45 -8.55 3.80
CA LEU A 31 -12.01 -9.92 3.99
C LEU A 31 -12.67 -10.53 5.23
N LYS A 32 -13.42 -11.62 5.03
CA LYS A 32 -14.05 -12.39 6.12
C LYS A 32 -13.08 -13.25 6.92
N ARG A 33 -11.79 -13.22 6.58
CA ARG A 33 -10.73 -14.01 7.20
C ARG A 33 -9.80 -13.11 8.02
N PRO A 34 -9.27 -13.58 9.16
CA PRO A 34 -8.46 -12.76 10.06
C PRO A 34 -6.96 -12.72 9.67
N TYR A 35 -6.62 -12.97 8.41
CA TYR A 35 -5.22 -12.99 7.96
C TYR A 35 -5.06 -12.49 6.54
N LEU A 36 -3.91 -11.87 6.29
CA LEU A 36 -3.43 -11.49 4.97
C LEU A 36 -2.47 -12.56 4.44
N THR A 37 -2.54 -12.79 3.14
CA THR A 37 -1.53 -13.57 2.43
C THR A 37 -0.23 -12.77 2.33
N THR A 38 0.89 -13.45 2.09
CA THR A 38 2.21 -12.80 1.94
C THR A 38 2.24 -11.71 0.86
N VAL A 39 1.40 -11.80 -0.18
CA VAL A 39 1.32 -10.79 -1.22
C VAL A 39 0.51 -9.58 -0.77
N GLU A 40 -0.63 -9.81 -0.11
CA GLU A 40 -1.47 -8.75 0.46
C GLU A 40 -0.70 -7.95 1.51
N GLU A 41 0.04 -8.63 2.38
CA GLU A 41 0.90 -8.01 3.38
C GLU A 41 1.97 -7.10 2.73
N LYS A 42 2.71 -7.63 1.74
CA LYS A 42 3.75 -6.85 1.04
C LYS A 42 3.19 -5.63 0.34
N LEU A 43 1.99 -5.74 -0.22
CA LEU A 43 1.34 -4.67 -0.95
C LEU A 43 0.78 -3.61 0.01
N LEU A 44 0.23 -4.04 1.14
CA LEU A 44 -0.22 -3.17 2.22
C LEU A 44 0.97 -2.41 2.83
N SER A 45 2.06 -3.09 3.17
CA SER A 45 3.28 -2.45 3.66
C SER A 45 3.89 -1.45 2.68
N LEU A 46 3.77 -1.70 1.38
CA LEU A 46 4.21 -0.73 0.36
C LEU A 46 3.36 0.53 0.41
N ILE A 47 2.03 0.40 0.54
CA ILE A 47 1.12 1.55 0.66
C ILE A 47 1.37 2.29 1.98
N GLU A 48 1.52 1.60 3.10
CA GLU A 48 1.80 2.22 4.39
C GLU A 48 3.09 3.05 4.36
N LYS A 49 4.12 2.58 3.66
CA LYS A 49 5.37 3.32 3.45
C LYS A 49 5.19 4.54 2.56
N GLU A 50 4.49 4.39 1.44
CA GLU A 50 4.25 5.50 0.50
C GLU A 50 3.38 6.61 1.12
N TYR A 51 2.44 6.26 2.01
CA TYR A 51 1.54 7.20 2.68
C TYR A 51 2.00 7.60 4.10
N GLY A 52 3.16 7.13 4.56
CA GLY A 52 3.73 7.49 5.87
C GLY A 52 2.91 7.01 7.07
N VAL A 53 2.16 5.92 6.90
CA VAL A 53 1.33 5.32 7.95
C VAL A 53 2.15 4.32 8.80
N ASP A 54 3.32 3.89 8.32
CA ASP A 54 4.24 2.96 9.00
C ASP A 54 4.96 3.58 10.24
N ASP A 55 4.56 4.76 10.71
CA ASP A 55 5.17 5.39 11.89
C ASP A 55 4.58 4.90 13.22
N ILE A 56 4.84 3.63 13.54
CA ILE A 56 4.80 3.11 14.91
C ILE A 56 6.21 3.25 15.56
N SER A 57 7.05 4.17 15.07
CA SER A 57 8.38 4.46 15.63
C SER A 57 8.52 5.87 16.23
N GLY A 58 7.51 6.74 16.11
CA GLY A 58 7.60 8.15 16.50
C GLY A 58 7.08 8.55 17.89
N PHE A 59 6.53 7.65 18.71
CA PHE A 59 6.11 7.98 20.09
C PHE A 59 7.29 7.87 21.08
N ARG A 60 8.33 8.69 20.90
CA ARG A 60 9.33 8.95 21.95
C ARG A 60 9.72 10.43 21.95
N GLY A 61 8.92 11.23 22.65
CA GLY A 61 9.21 12.66 22.84
C GLY A 61 8.20 13.45 23.66
N MET A 62 7.21 12.83 24.31
CA MET A 62 6.45 13.47 25.38
C MET A 62 7.19 13.30 26.72
N ALA A 63 8.27 14.06 26.90
CA ALA A 63 8.72 14.49 28.23
C ALA A 63 8.31 15.95 28.33
N ARG A 64 7.13 16.26 28.89
CA ARG A 64 7.05 16.82 30.25
C ARG A 64 8.41 17.36 30.72
N LEU A 65 8.62 18.65 30.55
CA LEU A 65 8.82 19.65 31.61
C LEU A 65 8.57 21.03 31.03
#